data_AF-A0A931BC25-F1
#
_entry.id   AF-A0A931BC25-F1
#
_cell.length_a   1.000
_cell.length_b   1.000
_cell.length_c   1.000
_cell.angle_alpha   90.00
_cell.angle_beta   90.00
_cell.angle_gamma   90.00
#
_symmetry.space_group_name_H-M   'P 1'
#
loop_
_entity.id
_entity.type
_entity.pdbx_description
1 polymer ?
#
loop_
_entity_poly.entity_id
_entity_poly.type
_entity_poly.pdbx_seq_one_letter_code
_entity_poly.pdbx_strand_id
1 'polypeptide(L)'
;MFRFCFAAASLLPLLSAAQAPAVTPDSRLPGLLQQRAELTRRYAEASAQRHSLFGNKPSKKDLQEVVDALQGIVDKDQQIVDVLNETAQKATTTSVRLAATTTKLESTSRDDRNLTAQRLLELENETQNLRQREKQQLAKQRDLEAEVAEAKQGHFVRDALIAALAVACLGLLLVRRRRK
;
A
#
# COMPACT_ATOMS: atom_id res chain seq x y z
N MET A 1 -17.09 -43.32 32.92
CA MET A 1 -18.04 -43.05 31.84
C MET A 1 -17.57 -41.83 31.07
N PHE A 2 -17.51 -41.95 29.74
CA PHE A 2 -17.21 -40.94 28.70
C PHE A 2 -15.84 -40.25 28.67
N ARG A 3 -14.90 -40.97 28.04
CA ARG A 3 -13.77 -40.43 27.26
C ARG A 3 -14.33 -39.70 26.03
N PHE A 4 -14.01 -38.43 25.84
CA PHE A 4 -14.13 -37.78 24.54
C PHE A 4 -12.73 -37.60 23.95
N CYS A 5 -12.40 -38.49 23.01
CA CYS A 5 -11.39 -38.26 22.00
C CYS A 5 -11.91 -37.21 21.03
N PHE A 6 -11.23 -36.08 20.88
CA PHE A 6 -11.40 -35.26 19.68
C PHE A 6 -10.03 -34.86 19.13
N ALA A 7 -9.69 -35.58 18.07
CA ALA A 7 -8.89 -35.22 16.91
C ALA A 7 -7.85 -34.10 17.08
N ALA A 8 -6.59 -34.52 16.99
CA ALA A 8 -5.50 -33.72 16.46
C ALA A 8 -5.91 -33.07 15.13
N ALA A 9 -6.04 -31.74 15.12
CA ALA A 9 -6.14 -30.94 13.91
C ALA A 9 -4.80 -30.21 13.73
N SER A 10 -4.03 -30.77 12.82
CA SER A 10 -2.70 -30.39 12.39
C SER A 10 -2.62 -28.92 11.99
N LEU A 11 -1.76 -28.17 12.66
CA LEU A 11 -1.26 -26.86 12.22
C LEU A 11 -0.40 -27.06 10.96
N LEU A 12 -1.01 -26.90 9.78
CA LEU A 12 -0.31 -26.77 8.50
C LEU A 12 0.04 -25.28 8.30
N PRO A 13 1.32 -24.90 8.18
CA PRO A 13 1.66 -23.56 7.73
C PRO A 13 1.34 -23.47 6.24
N LEU A 14 0.50 -22.51 5.86
CA LEU A 14 0.40 -22.08 4.46
C LEU A 14 1.75 -21.50 4.05
N LEU A 15 2.61 -22.34 3.48
CA LEU A 15 3.69 -21.89 2.60
C LEU A 15 3.02 -21.25 1.38
N SER A 16 2.88 -19.92 1.45
CA SER A 16 2.59 -19.10 0.29
C SER A 16 3.80 -19.17 -0.63
N ALA A 17 3.81 -20.15 -1.53
CA ALA A 17 4.73 -20.22 -2.64
C ALA A 17 4.52 -18.95 -3.48
N ALA A 18 5.42 -17.99 -3.30
CA ALA A 18 5.61 -16.89 -4.23
C ALA A 18 5.92 -17.50 -5.60
N GLN A 19 4.90 -17.61 -6.44
CA GLN A 19 5.07 -17.89 -7.85
C GLN A 19 5.75 -16.65 -8.44
N ALA A 20 7.07 -16.69 -8.49
CA ALA A 20 7.83 -15.85 -9.40
C ALA A 20 7.22 -16.04 -10.79
N PRO A 21 6.89 -14.96 -11.53
CA PRO A 21 6.38 -15.10 -12.88
C PRO A 21 7.46 -15.84 -13.68
N ALA A 22 7.13 -17.07 -14.08
CA ALA A 22 7.95 -17.83 -15.00
C ALA A 22 8.13 -16.97 -16.25
N VAL A 23 9.35 -16.50 -16.47
CA VAL A 23 9.78 -15.96 -17.75
C VAL A 23 9.64 -17.12 -18.71
N THR A 24 8.57 -17.15 -19.50
CA THR A 24 8.49 -17.97 -20.70
C THR A 24 9.16 -17.14 -21.80
N PRO A 25 10.48 -17.32 -22.07
CA PRO A 25 11.00 -16.83 -23.33
C PRO A 25 10.26 -17.58 -24.43
N ASP A 26 9.81 -16.86 -25.46
CA ASP A 26 9.28 -17.40 -26.69
C ASP A 26 10.01 -18.69 -27.09
N SER A 27 9.43 -19.85 -26.81
CA SER A 27 10.10 -21.16 -26.90
C SER A 27 10.44 -21.58 -28.33
N ARG A 28 10.05 -20.76 -29.31
CA ARG A 28 10.32 -20.96 -30.74
C ARG A 28 11.63 -20.34 -31.21
N LEU A 29 12.07 -19.26 -30.57
CA LEU A 29 13.27 -18.51 -30.96
C LEU A 29 14.57 -19.35 -30.83
N PRO A 30 14.77 -20.13 -29.75
CA PRO A 30 15.92 -21.04 -29.65
C PRO A 30 15.90 -22.13 -30.74
N GLY A 31 14.71 -22.65 -31.08
CA GLY A 31 14.54 -23.66 -32.12
C GLY A 31 14.84 -23.14 -33.53
N LEU A 32 14.42 -21.90 -33.84
CA LEU A 32 14.73 -21.26 -35.12
C LEU A 32 16.22 -20.95 -35.28
N LEU A 33 16.90 -20.54 -34.20
CA LEU A 33 18.35 -20.33 -34.20
C LEU A 33 19.13 -21.64 -34.40
N GLN A 34 18.68 -22.74 -33.79
CA GLN A 34 19.26 -24.07 -34.02
C GLN A 34 19.08 -24.53 -35.47
N GLN A 35 17.90 -24.35 -36.05
CA GLN A 35 17.64 -24.71 -37.45
C GLN A 35 18.47 -23.86 -38.42
N ARG A 36 18.69 -22.57 -38.13
CA ARG A 36 19.56 -21.70 -38.93
C ARG A 36 21.03 -22.12 -38.86
N ALA A 37 21.50 -22.53 -37.68
CA ALA A 37 22.86 -23.05 -37.51
C ALA A 37 23.06 -24.36 -38.30
N GLU A 38 22.06 -25.23 -38.32
CA GLU A 38 22.09 -26.48 -39.08
C GLU A 38 22.11 -26.24 -40.60
N LEU A 39 21.28 -25.31 -41.10
CA LEU A 39 21.27 -24.93 -42.51
C LEU A 39 22.58 -24.26 -42.95
N THR A 40 23.14 -23.40 -42.10
CA THR A 40 24.44 -22.74 -42.35
C THR A 40 25.58 -23.75 -42.44
N ARG A 41 25.54 -24.78 -41.58
CA ARG A 41 26.51 -25.89 -41.62
C ARG A 41 26.38 -26.72 -42.88
N ARG A 42 25.16 -27.08 -43.30
CA ARG A 42 24.92 -27.81 -44.56
C ARG A 42 25.38 -27.01 -45.79
N TYR A 43 25.15 -25.71 -45.80
CA TYR A 43 25.68 -24.82 -46.84
C TYR A 43 27.21 -24.78 -46.87
N ALA A 44 27.86 -24.68 -45.70
CA ALA A 44 29.31 -24.67 -45.59
C ALA A 44 29.92 -26.01 -46.06
N GLU A 45 29.31 -27.14 -45.72
CA GLU A 45 29.73 -28.47 -46.15
C GLU A 45 29.54 -28.66 -47.68
N ALA A 46 28.41 -28.21 -48.24
CA ALA A 46 28.17 -28.24 -49.69
C ALA A 46 29.12 -27.30 -50.46
N SER A 47 29.41 -26.12 -49.92
CA SER A 47 30.36 -25.16 -50.48
C SER A 47 31.81 -25.68 -50.43
N ALA A 48 32.17 -26.37 -49.34
CA ALA A 48 33.47 -27.03 -49.19
C ALA A 48 33.63 -28.22 -50.15
N GLN A 49 32.59 -29.03 -50.36
CA GLN A 49 32.59 -30.07 -51.40
C GLN A 49 32.73 -29.49 -52.81
N ARG A 50 32.21 -28.28 -53.04
CA ARG A 50 32.39 -27.51 -54.28
C ARG A 50 33.83 -27.04 -54.52
N HIS A 51 34.57 -26.72 -53.45
CA HIS A 51 35.96 -26.25 -53.51
C HIS A 51 37.00 -27.37 -53.41
N SER A 52 36.65 -28.52 -52.81
CA SER A 52 37.62 -29.54 -52.44
C SER A 52 37.91 -30.57 -53.53
N LEU A 53 37.13 -30.68 -54.62
CA LEU A 53 37.29 -31.83 -55.52
C LEU A 53 37.46 -31.58 -57.01
N PHE A 54 36.81 -30.65 -57.71
CA PHE A 54 37.04 -30.53 -59.17
C PHE A 54 36.73 -29.13 -59.73
N GLY A 55 37.72 -28.50 -60.36
CA GLY A 55 37.54 -27.32 -61.20
C GLY A 55 36.77 -27.63 -62.48
N ASN A 56 35.46 -27.90 -62.38
CA ASN A 56 34.57 -28.08 -63.52
C ASN A 56 33.26 -27.34 -63.32
N LYS A 57 32.77 -26.75 -64.42
CA LYS A 57 31.59 -25.89 -64.50
C LYS A 57 30.38 -26.49 -63.76
N PRO A 58 29.63 -25.69 -62.98
CA PRO A 58 28.48 -26.18 -62.21
C PRO A 58 27.40 -26.74 -63.14
N SER A 59 26.89 -27.93 -62.82
CA SER A 59 25.70 -28.49 -63.45
C SER A 59 24.47 -27.68 -63.03
N LYS A 60 23.53 -27.43 -63.95
CA LYS A 60 22.31 -26.63 -63.70
C LYS A 60 21.51 -27.10 -62.47
N LYS A 61 21.61 -28.39 -62.13
CA LYS A 61 20.90 -29.01 -61.01
C LYS A 61 21.40 -28.50 -59.64
N ASP A 62 22.71 -28.32 -59.48
CA ASP A 62 23.31 -27.81 -58.24
C ASP A 62 22.99 -26.33 -58.02
N LEU A 63 22.84 -25.57 -59.10
CA LEU A 63 22.39 -24.17 -59.01
C LEU A 63 20.94 -24.07 -58.56
N GLN A 64 20.09 -25.02 -58.96
CA GLN A 64 18.68 -25.05 -58.57
C GLN A 64 18.50 -25.39 -57.08
N GLU A 65 19.27 -26.36 -56.59
CA GLU A 65 19.24 -26.77 -55.18
C GLU A 65 19.80 -25.67 -54.24
N VAL A 66 20.80 -24.91 -54.70
CA VAL A 66 21.31 -23.73 -53.97
C VAL A 66 20.29 -22.58 -53.95
N VAL A 67 19.57 -22.37 -55.05
CA VAL A 67 18.51 -21.34 -55.10
C VAL A 67 17.35 -21.71 -54.18
N ASP A 68 16.89 -22.97 -54.19
CA ASP A 68 15.84 -23.44 -53.27
C ASP A 68 16.28 -23.33 -51.80
N ALA A 69 17.55 -23.65 -51.49
CA ALA A 69 18.09 -23.49 -50.16
C ALA A 69 18.17 -22.01 -49.73
N LEU A 70 18.58 -21.10 -50.63
CA LEU A 70 18.60 -19.65 -50.37
C LEU A 70 17.19 -19.10 -50.18
N GLN A 71 16.22 -19.54 -50.99
CA GLN A 71 14.82 -19.16 -50.86
C GLN A 71 14.27 -19.57 -49.49
N GLY A 72 14.55 -20.81 -49.06
CA GLY A 72 14.16 -21.30 -47.74
C GLY A 72 14.83 -20.55 -46.58
N ILE A 73 16.06 -20.06 -46.74
CA ILE A 73 16.73 -19.20 -45.76
C ILE A 73 16.04 -17.84 -45.68
N VAL A 74 15.71 -17.22 -46.83
CA VAL A 74 15.03 -15.92 -46.86
C VAL A 74 13.65 -16.00 -46.22
N ASP A 75 12.87 -17.05 -46.50
CA ASP A 75 11.56 -17.27 -45.89
C ASP A 75 11.65 -17.46 -44.37
N LYS A 76 12.69 -18.17 -43.90
CA LYS A 76 12.98 -18.34 -42.46
C LYS A 76 13.38 -17.02 -41.80
N ASP A 77 14.23 -16.23 -42.45
CA ASP A 77 14.68 -14.93 -41.93
C ASP A 77 13.51 -13.94 -41.85
N GLN A 78 12.57 -13.98 -42.79
CA GLN A 78 11.34 -13.18 -42.73
C GLN A 78 10.47 -13.57 -41.52
N GLN A 79 10.26 -14.87 -41.28
CA GLN A 79 9.52 -15.34 -40.10
C GLN A 79 10.21 -14.95 -38.78
N ILE A 80 11.55 -14.93 -38.74
CA ILE A 80 12.30 -14.49 -37.56
C ILE A 80 12.08 -13.00 -37.31
N VAL A 81 12.12 -12.17 -38.35
CA VAL A 81 11.86 -10.73 -38.24
C VAL A 81 10.43 -10.47 -37.76
N ASP A 82 9.44 -11.19 -38.30
CA ASP A 82 8.05 -11.03 -37.92
C ASP A 82 7.83 -11.36 -36.43
N VAL A 83 8.40 -12.49 -35.95
CA VAL A 83 8.34 -12.87 -34.52
C VAL A 83 9.05 -11.86 -33.64
N LEU A 84 10.24 -11.38 -34.03
CA LEU A 84 10.98 -10.37 -33.28
C LEU A 84 10.20 -9.05 -33.17
N ASN A 85 9.55 -8.64 -34.26
CA ASN A 85 8.74 -7.43 -34.26
C ASN A 85 7.51 -7.58 -33.37
N GLU A 86 6.84 -8.75 -33.40
CA GLU A 86 5.73 -9.06 -32.50
C GLU A 86 6.18 -9.06 -31.02
N THR A 87 7.31 -9.70 -30.70
CA THR A 87 7.85 -9.74 -29.34
C THR A 87 8.28 -8.34 -28.87
N ALA A 88 8.90 -7.55 -29.74
CA ALA A 88 9.29 -6.16 -29.43
C ALA A 88 8.05 -5.27 -29.17
N GLN A 89 6.99 -5.42 -29.96
CA GLN A 89 5.72 -4.71 -29.75
C GLN A 89 5.04 -5.15 -28.44
N LYS A 90 5.03 -6.45 -28.14
CA LYS A 90 4.51 -6.97 -26.86
C LYS A 90 5.32 -6.48 -25.65
N ALA A 91 6.65 -6.43 -25.76
CA ALA A 91 7.51 -5.91 -24.71
C ALA A 91 7.26 -4.41 -24.47
N THR A 92 7.12 -3.64 -25.55
CA THR A 92 6.85 -2.19 -25.49
C THR A 92 5.47 -1.90 -24.89
N THR A 93 4.43 -2.61 -25.32
CA THR A 93 3.07 -2.43 -24.77
C THR A 93 3.01 -2.84 -23.30
N THR A 94 3.71 -3.90 -22.92
CA THR A 94 3.79 -4.35 -21.52
C THR A 94 4.53 -3.35 -20.64
N SER A 95 5.65 -2.78 -21.11
CA SER A 95 6.42 -1.79 -20.35
C SER A 95 5.64 -0.48 -20.18
N VAL A 96 4.97 0.01 -21.22
CA VAL A 96 4.10 1.19 -21.15
C VAL A 96 2.93 0.96 -20.18
N ARG A 97 2.28 -0.21 -20.26
CA ARG A 97 1.20 -0.57 -19.34
C ARG A 97 1.69 -0.64 -17.89
N LEU A 98 2.86 -1.24 -17.67
CA LEU A 98 3.46 -1.34 -16.34
C LEU A 98 3.77 0.05 -15.79
N ALA A 99 4.43 0.90 -16.58
CA ALA A 99 4.74 2.28 -16.20
C ALA A 99 3.47 3.07 -15.84
N ALA A 100 2.43 3.01 -16.69
CA ALA A 100 1.15 3.68 -16.42
C ALA A 100 0.48 3.17 -15.14
N THR A 101 0.57 1.86 -14.87
CA THR A 101 0.01 1.26 -13.66
C THR A 101 0.77 1.72 -12.42
N THR A 102 2.10 1.73 -12.45
CA THR A 102 2.96 2.22 -11.36
C THR A 102 2.68 3.69 -11.06
N THR A 103 2.63 4.56 -12.07
CA THR A 103 2.31 5.98 -11.89
C THR A 103 0.94 6.18 -11.23
N LYS A 104 -0.07 5.40 -11.64
CA LYS A 104 -1.42 5.45 -11.04
C LYS A 104 -1.44 4.97 -9.59
N LEU A 105 -0.69 3.92 -9.28
CA LEU A 105 -0.53 3.41 -7.91
C LEU A 105 0.14 4.45 -7.01
N GLU A 106 1.19 5.11 -7.50
CA GLU A 106 1.89 6.17 -6.77
C GLU A 106 1.01 7.39 -6.52
N SER A 107 0.26 7.84 -7.52
CA SER A 107 -0.66 8.99 -7.35
C SER A 107 -1.76 8.67 -6.34
N THR A 108 -2.37 7.49 -6.47
CA THR A 108 -3.43 7.04 -5.54
C THR A 108 -2.90 6.94 -4.10
N SER A 109 -1.68 6.38 -3.92
CA SER A 109 -1.07 6.28 -2.60
C SER A 109 -0.75 7.65 -2.00
N ARG A 110 -0.30 8.61 -2.83
CA ARG A 110 -0.03 9.98 -2.40
C ARG A 110 -1.30 10.71 -2.00
N ASP A 111 -2.37 10.55 -2.76
CA ASP A 111 -3.68 11.14 -2.47
C ASP A 111 -4.27 10.59 -1.17
N ASP A 112 -4.21 9.27 -0.98
CA ASP A 112 -4.71 8.61 0.23
C ASP A 112 -3.95 9.06 1.50
N ARG A 113 -2.63 9.21 1.40
CA ARG A 113 -1.80 9.79 2.48
C ARG A 113 -2.17 11.24 2.78
N ASN A 114 -2.41 12.06 1.76
CA ASN A 114 -2.81 13.44 1.93
C ASN A 114 -4.19 13.55 2.60
N LEU A 115 -5.15 12.73 2.15
CA LEU A 115 -6.49 12.68 2.73
C LEU A 115 -6.46 12.20 4.19
N THR A 116 -5.63 11.22 4.51
CA THR A 116 -5.42 10.77 5.89
C THR A 116 -4.79 11.86 6.75
N ALA A 117 -3.79 12.57 6.24
CA ALA A 117 -3.15 13.68 6.95
C ALA A 117 -4.14 14.83 7.23
N GLN A 118 -4.98 15.19 6.25
CA GLN A 118 -6.03 16.21 6.42
C GLN A 118 -7.04 15.82 7.49
N ARG A 119 -7.51 14.57 7.48
CA ARG A 119 -8.42 14.06 8.52
C ARG A 119 -7.78 14.07 9.91
N LEU A 120 -6.49 13.74 10.00
CA LEU A 120 -5.75 13.79 11.25
C LEU A 120 -5.68 15.21 11.81
N LEU A 121 -5.38 16.19 10.96
CA LEU A 121 -5.34 17.61 11.34
C LEU A 121 -6.71 18.13 11.76
N GLU A 122 -7.77 17.72 11.08
CA GLU A 122 -9.15 18.09 11.42
C GLU A 122 -9.55 17.53 12.79
N LEU A 123 -9.27 16.25 13.05
CA LEU A 123 -9.50 15.61 14.35
C LEU A 123 -8.67 16.26 15.47
N GLU A 124 -7.42 16.64 15.18
CA GLU A 124 -6.58 17.36 16.15
C GLU A 124 -7.20 18.71 16.51
N ASN A 125 -7.70 19.46 15.52
CA ASN A 125 -8.35 20.74 15.76
C ASN A 125 -9.65 20.56 16.56
N GLU A 126 -10.47 19.56 16.22
CA GLU A 126 -11.70 19.27 16.96
C GLU A 126 -11.42 18.90 18.42
N THR A 127 -10.42 18.05 18.67
CA THR A 127 -10.02 17.68 20.03
C THR A 127 -9.45 18.87 20.82
N GLN A 128 -8.69 19.75 20.18
CA GLN A 128 -8.21 20.98 20.82
C GLN A 128 -9.37 21.91 21.20
N ASN A 129 -10.34 22.09 20.30
CA ASN A 129 -11.55 22.89 20.57
C ASN A 129 -12.38 22.30 21.72
N LEU A 130 -12.57 20.98 21.74
CA LEU A 130 -13.29 20.30 22.82
C LEU A 130 -12.57 20.48 24.16
N ARG A 131 -11.26 20.27 24.21
CA ARG A 131 -10.44 20.50 25.41
C ARG A 131 -10.53 21.95 25.90
N GLN A 132 -10.57 22.92 24.99
CA GLN A 132 -10.71 24.32 25.37
C GLN A 132 -12.09 24.61 25.96
N ARG A 133 -13.16 24.03 25.41
CA ARG A 133 -14.51 24.13 25.97
C ARG A 133 -14.61 23.49 27.35
N GLU A 134 -14.04 22.31 27.54
CA GLU A 134 -13.98 21.64 28.84
C GLU A 134 -13.25 22.51 29.88
N LYS A 135 -12.10 23.08 29.53
CA LYS A 135 -11.37 24.01 30.42
C LYS A 135 -12.22 25.21 30.81
N GLN A 136 -12.95 25.80 29.86
CA GLN A 136 -13.85 26.92 30.15
C GLN A 136 -15.02 26.51 31.05
N GLN A 137 -15.59 25.33 30.85
CA GLN A 137 -16.66 24.81 31.72
C GLN A 137 -16.16 24.56 33.13
N LEU A 138 -14.97 23.97 33.28
CA LEU A 138 -14.35 23.75 34.59
C LEU A 138 -14.03 25.08 35.30
N ALA A 139 -13.55 26.09 34.57
CA ALA A 139 -13.33 27.42 35.14
C ALA A 139 -14.65 28.02 35.65
N LYS A 140 -15.72 27.98 34.85
CA LYS A 140 -17.05 28.46 35.27
C LYS A 140 -17.60 27.72 36.49
N GLN A 141 -17.41 26.41 36.56
CA GLN A 141 -17.84 25.63 37.73
C GLN A 141 -17.10 26.09 39.00
N ARG A 142 -15.78 26.31 38.91
CA ARG A 142 -15.00 26.84 40.04
C ARG A 142 -15.42 28.24 40.43
N ASP A 143 -15.69 29.11 39.46
CA ASP A 143 -16.14 30.48 39.73
C ASP A 143 -17.51 30.47 40.44
N LEU A 144 -18.44 29.62 40.00
CA LEU A 144 -19.74 29.44 40.66
C LEU A 144 -19.61 28.85 42.07
N GLU A 145 -18.71 27.88 42.26
CA GLU A 145 -18.42 27.32 43.59
C GLU A 145 -17.85 28.39 44.55
N ALA A 146 -16.98 29.26 44.04
CA ALA A 146 -16.43 30.38 44.79
C ALA A 146 -17.52 31.41 45.15
N GLU A 147 -18.38 31.78 44.20
CA GLU A 147 -19.49 32.71 44.44
C GLU A 147 -20.48 32.19 45.49
N VAL A 148 -20.80 30.89 45.43
CA VAL A 148 -21.65 30.24 46.45
C VAL A 148 -20.96 30.22 47.82
N ALA A 149 -19.64 30.01 47.88
CA ALA A 149 -18.90 30.03 49.13
C ALA A 149 -18.87 31.44 49.75
N GLU A 150 -18.64 32.48 48.95
CA GLU A 150 -18.68 33.87 49.39
C GLU A 150 -20.08 34.27 49.89
N ALA A 151 -21.13 33.90 49.15
CA ALA A 151 -22.51 34.15 49.57
C ALA A 151 -22.83 33.47 50.91
N LYS A 152 -22.42 32.21 51.11
CA LYS A 152 -22.59 31.48 52.37
C LYS A 152 -21.84 32.15 53.53
N GLN A 153 -20.62 32.64 53.30
CA GLN A 153 -19.87 33.37 54.33
C GLN A 153 -20.57 34.67 54.72
N GLY A 154 -21.09 35.43 53.74
CA GLY A 154 -21.86 36.65 54.00
C GLY A 154 -23.11 36.40 54.85
N HIS A 155 -23.88 35.35 54.52
CA HIS A 155 -25.04 34.94 55.32
C HIS A 155 -24.63 34.47 56.72
N PHE A 156 -23.56 33.69 56.85
CA PHE A 156 -23.07 33.20 58.15
C PHE A 156 -22.63 34.35 59.07
N VAL A 157 -21.91 35.35 58.57
CA VAL A 157 -21.50 36.52 59.36
C VAL A 157 -22.71 37.32 59.83
N ARG A 158 -23.70 37.52 58.95
CA ARG A 158 -24.94 38.22 59.29
C ARG A 158 -25.73 37.46 60.36
N ASP A 159 -25.90 36.15 60.20
CA ASP A 159 -26.64 35.32 61.16
C ASP A 159 -25.90 35.24 62.50
N ALA A 160 -24.57 35.15 62.50
CA ALA A 160 -23.75 35.17 63.71
C ALA A 160 -23.89 36.50 64.47
N LEU A 161 -23.92 37.64 63.78
CA LEU A 161 -24.16 38.95 64.40
C LEU A 161 -25.56 39.05 65.01
N ILE A 162 -26.60 38.60 64.28
CA ILE A 162 -27.98 38.59 64.79
C ILE A 162 -28.10 37.69 66.02
N ALA A 163 -27.52 36.50 65.98
CA ALA A 163 -27.52 35.56 67.10
C ALA A 163 -26.80 36.13 68.32
N ALA A 164 -25.63 36.75 68.14
CA ALA A 164 -24.88 37.39 69.21
C ALA A 164 -25.68 38.53 69.87
N LEU A 165 -26.35 39.37 69.06
CA LEU A 165 -27.15 40.50 69.54
C LEU A 165 -28.41 40.01 70.28
N ALA A 166 -29.07 38.95 69.78
CA ALA A 166 -30.20 38.33 70.45
C ALA A 166 -29.81 37.74 71.83
N VAL A 167 -28.67 37.05 71.91
CA VAL A 167 -28.14 36.52 73.17
C VAL A 167 -27.79 37.65 74.14
N ALA A 168 -27.18 38.74 73.66
CA ALA A 168 -26.86 39.90 74.49
C ALA A 168 -28.14 40.56 75.07
N CYS A 169 -29.18 40.74 74.26
CA CYS A 169 -30.46 41.28 74.71
C CYS A 169 -31.14 40.38 75.75
N LEU A 170 -31.16 39.06 75.53
CA LEU A 170 -31.70 38.10 76.50
C LEU A 170 -30.89 38.10 77.81
N GLY A 171 -29.56 38.14 77.71
CA GLY A 171 -28.68 38.22 78.86
C GLY A 171 -28.95 39.46 79.71
N LEU A 172 -29.08 40.63 79.09
CA LEU A 172 -29.44 41.88 79.77
C LEU A 172 -30.83 41.81 80.42
N LEU A 173 -31.83 41.23 79.75
CA LEU A 173 -33.16 41.05 80.33
C LEU A 173 -33.14 40.14 81.56
N LEU A 174 -32.40 39.04 81.52
CA LEU A 174 -32.25 38.12 82.65
C LEU A 174 -31.53 38.79 83.83
N VAL A 175 -30.47 39.54 83.57
CA VAL A 175 -29.77 40.32 84.60
C VAL A 175 -30.70 41.36 85.23
N ARG A 176 -31.47 42.09 84.41
CA ARG A 176 -32.46 43.08 84.90
C ARG A 176 -33.56 42.42 85.73
N ARG A 177 -34.05 41.24 85.33
CA ARG A 177 -35.07 40.49 86.08
C ARG A 177 -34.55 39.96 87.42
N ARG A 178 -33.26 39.64 87.54
CA ARG A 178 -32.64 39.24 88.81
C ARG A 178 -32.36 40.40 89.76
N ARG A 179 -32.32 41.64 89.26
CA ARG A 179 -32.10 42.86 90.05
C ARG A 179 -33.39 43.53 90.55
N LYS A 180 -34.55 43.07 90.08
CA LYS A 180 -35.87 43.45 90.60
C LYS A 180 -36.37 42.34 91.51
#